data_AF-A0A2V8IYN0-F1
#
_entry.id   AF-A0A2V8IYN0-F1
#
_cell.length_a   1.000
_cell.length_b   1.000
_cell.length_c   1.000
_cell.angle_alpha   90.00
_cell.angle_beta   90.00
_cell.angle_gamma   90.00
#
_symmetry.space_group_name_H-M   'P 1'
#
loop_
_entity.id
_entity.type
_entity.pdbx_description
1 polymer ?
#
loop_
_entity_poly.entity_id
_entity_poly.type
_entity_poly.pdbx_seq_one_letter_code
_entity_poly.pdbx_strand_id
1 'polypeptide(L)'
;MREGQVSRFSLWSSIILMAAILVVAGIVSALTAMRFAIRGREVAVPPLAGKTADEAKEILSHSGLLLKVSTSRFSSKVPEGHILDQIPPSGSRLKINRTVRVLLS
;
A
#
# COMPACT_ATOMS: atom_id res chain seq x y z
N MET A 1 40.32 -13.16 45.25
CA MET A 1 39.20 -14.03 44.85
C MET A 1 37.91 -13.49 45.46
N ARG A 2 37.05 -12.84 44.66
CA ARG A 2 35.70 -12.38 45.07
C ARG A 2 34.75 -12.53 43.88
N GLU A 3 34.41 -13.77 43.55
CA GLU A 3 33.19 -14.06 42.79
C GLU A 3 32.10 -14.27 43.84
N GLY A 4 31.04 -13.47 43.85
CA GLY A 4 29.93 -13.70 42.95
C GLY A 4 28.67 -13.90 43.79
N GLN A 5 28.35 -12.92 44.64
CA GLN A 5 27.09 -12.92 45.37
C GLN A 5 26.14 -11.92 44.70
N VAL A 6 25.73 -12.25 43.47
CA VAL A 6 24.54 -11.62 42.86
C VAL A 6 23.36 -12.01 43.75
N SER A 7 22.95 -11.09 44.62
CA SER A 7 21.82 -11.27 45.53
C SER A 7 20.64 -11.78 44.72
N ARG A 8 20.01 -12.87 45.18
CA ARG A 8 18.78 -13.41 44.59
C ARG A 8 17.72 -12.30 44.41
N PHE A 9 17.74 -11.27 45.25
CA PHE A 9 16.89 -10.09 45.13
C PHE A 9 17.14 -9.26 43.84
N SER A 10 18.40 -9.14 43.40
CA SER A 10 18.81 -8.48 42.14
C SER A 10 18.50 -9.31 40.91
N LEU A 11 18.43 -10.64 41.03
CA LEU A 11 18.08 -11.52 39.92
C LEU A 11 16.58 -11.42 39.57
N TRP A 12 15.71 -11.31 40.58
CA TRP A 12 14.27 -11.18 40.36
C TRP A 12 13.90 -9.80 39.81
N SER A 13 14.56 -8.73 40.26
CA SER A 13 14.39 -7.39 39.66
C SER A 13 14.88 -7.35 38.21
N SER A 14 15.97 -8.05 37.89
CA SER A 14 16.48 -8.18 36.51
C SER A 14 15.52 -8.98 35.61
N ILE A 15 14.89 -10.03 36.14
CA ILE A 15 13.87 -10.81 35.42
C ILE A 15 12.63 -9.94 35.13
N ILE A 16 12.17 -9.15 36.10
CA ILE A 16 11.02 -8.23 35.92
C ILE A 16 11.35 -7.16 34.88
N LEU A 17 12.54 -6.56 34.93
CA LEU A 17 12.98 -5.59 33.93
C LEU A 17 13.11 -6.20 32.53
N MET A 18 13.68 -7.41 32.42
CA MET A 18 13.78 -8.12 31.14
C MET A 18 12.40 -8.47 30.58
N ALA A 19 11.47 -8.92 31.43
CA ALA A 19 10.09 -9.18 31.03
C ALA A 19 9.39 -7.89 30.57
N ALA A 20 9.58 -6.78 31.29
CA ALA A 20 9.03 -5.48 30.89
C ALA A 20 9.60 -5.00 29.55
N ILE A 21 10.91 -5.17 29.31
CA ILE A 21 11.55 -4.84 28.03
C ILE A 21 10.99 -5.70 26.90
N LEU A 22 10.81 -7.01 27.12
CA LEU A 22 10.23 -7.91 26.12
C LEU A 22 8.77 -7.54 25.80
N VAL A 23 7.98 -7.18 26.80
CA VAL A 23 6.60 -6.71 26.61
C VAL A 23 6.59 -5.40 25.81
N VAL A 24 7.43 -4.43 26.17
CA VAL A 24 7.53 -3.16 25.43
C VAL A 24 7.99 -3.39 24.00
N ALA A 25 8.99 -4.24 23.77
CA ALA A 25 9.47 -4.60 22.44
C ALA A 25 8.36 -5.28 21.61
N GLY A 26 7.58 -6.17 22.22
CA GLY A 26 6.42 -6.81 21.59
C GLY A 26 5.35 -5.80 21.18
N ILE A 27 5.02 -4.85 22.06
CA ILE A 27 4.05 -3.78 21.78
C ILE A 27 4.56 -2.87 20.66
N VAL A 28 5.82 -2.43 20.71
CA VAL A 28 6.42 -1.59 19.67
C VAL A 28 6.47 -2.33 18.33
N SER A 29 6.82 -3.62 18.32
CA SER A 29 6.79 -4.46 17.12
C SER A 29 5.37 -4.58 16.55
N ALA A 30 4.36 -4.84 17.39
CA ALA A 30 2.97 -4.93 16.96
C ALA A 30 2.45 -3.59 16.39
N LEU A 31 2.77 -2.47 17.05
CA LEU A 31 2.38 -1.13 16.58
C LEU A 31 3.08 -0.75 15.27
N THR A 32 4.37 -1.07 15.12
CA THR A 32 5.12 -0.81 13.89
C THR A 32 4.65 -1.70 12.74
N ALA A 33 4.37 -2.99 12.99
CA ALA A 33 3.78 -3.90 12.01
C ALA A 33 2.40 -3.44 11.55
N MET A 34 1.53 -3.02 12.47
CA MET A 34 0.23 -2.41 12.13
C MET A 34 0.40 -1.14 11.31
N ARG A 35 1.35 -0.26 11.67
CA ARG A 35 1.64 0.96 10.89
C ARG A 35 2.14 0.64 9.48
N PHE A 36 2.93 -0.42 9.31
CA PHE A 36 3.39 -0.88 8.00
C PHE A 36 2.27 -1.52 7.18
N ALA A 37 1.39 -2.28 7.82
CA ALA A 37 0.22 -2.89 7.17
C ALA A 37 -0.81 -1.83 6.70
N ILE A 38 -0.99 -0.75 7.46
CA ILE A 38 -1.95 0.32 7.15
C ILE A 38 -1.38 1.33 6.16
N ARG A 39 -0.05 1.51 6.12
CA ARG A 39 0.66 2.23 5.04
C ARG A 39 0.68 1.33 3.80
N GLY A 40 -0.51 1.14 3.21
CA GLY A 40 -0.70 0.34 2.01
C GLY A 40 0.30 0.74 0.93
N ARG A 41 0.79 -0.27 0.21
CA ARG A 41 1.76 -0.10 -0.88
C ARG A 41 1.18 0.89 -1.89
N GLU A 42 1.95 1.92 -2.23
CA GLU A 42 1.59 2.86 -3.28
C GLU A 42 2.16 2.35 -4.59
N VAL A 43 1.36 2.44 -5.65
CA VAL A 43 1.68 2.03 -7.00
C VAL A 43 1.49 3.23 -7.92
N ALA A 44 2.36 3.34 -8.92
CA ALA A 44 2.22 4.37 -9.95
C ALA A 44 1.06 4.00 -10.88
N VAL A 45 0.27 4.99 -11.26
CA VAL A 45 -0.81 4.82 -12.22
C VAL A 45 -0.19 4.64 -13.62
N PRO A 46 -0.43 3.51 -14.29
CA PRO A 46 0.08 3.28 -15.64
C PRO A 46 -0.61 4.18 -16.67
N PRO A 47 0.02 4.42 -17.83
CA PRO A 47 -0.62 5.10 -18.96
C PRO A 47 -1.64 4.19 -19.64
N LEU A 48 -2.88 4.67 -19.75
CA LEU A 48 -4.03 3.97 -20.33
C LEU A 48 -4.59 4.69 -21.56
N ALA A 49 -4.13 5.92 -21.86
CA ALA A 49 -4.59 6.67 -23.02
C ALA A 49 -4.35 5.89 -24.32
N GLY A 50 -5.37 5.82 -25.18
CA GLY A 50 -5.34 5.05 -26.44
C GLY A 50 -5.44 3.53 -26.28
N LYS A 51 -5.62 3.00 -25.06
CA LYS A 51 -5.93 1.59 -24.81
C LYS A 51 -7.44 1.36 -24.83
N THR A 52 -7.85 0.12 -25.07
CA THR A 52 -9.23 -0.30 -24.87
C THR A 52 -9.56 -0.43 -23.38
N ALA A 53 -10.85 -0.44 -23.04
CA ALA A 53 -11.29 -0.65 -21.66
C ALA A 53 -10.81 -2.00 -21.08
N ASP A 54 -10.75 -3.05 -21.90
CA ASP A 54 -10.31 -4.39 -21.47
C ASP A 54 -8.80 -4.44 -21.21
N GLU A 55 -7.98 -3.91 -22.13
CA GLU A 55 -6.53 -3.81 -21.92
C GLU A 55 -6.20 -2.98 -20.66
N ALA A 56 -6.91 -1.86 -20.48
CA ALA A 56 -6.71 -1.00 -19.33
C ALA A 56 -7.09 -1.70 -18.01
N LYS A 57 -8.13 -2.53 -18.03
CA LYS A 57 -8.54 -3.34 -16.89
C LYS A 57 -7.45 -4.34 -16.51
N GLU A 58 -6.84 -5.00 -17.49
CA GLU A 58 -5.76 -5.95 -17.26
C GLU A 58 -4.52 -5.26 -16.68
N ILE A 59 -4.07 -4.16 -17.29
CA ILE A 59 -2.92 -3.36 -16.84
C ILE A 59 -3.11 -2.85 -15.40
N LEU A 60 -4.29 -2.33 -15.07
CA LEU A 60 -4.59 -1.86 -13.73
C LEU A 60 -4.68 -3.02 -12.73
N SER A 61 -5.24 -4.17 -13.12
CA SER A 61 -5.32 -5.35 -12.24
C SER A 61 -3.94 -5.88 -11.88
N HIS A 62 -2.98 -5.89 -12.82
CA HIS A 62 -1.58 -6.22 -12.54
C HIS A 62 -0.94 -5.26 -11.52
N SER A 63 -1.38 -4.01 -11.51
CA SER A 63 -0.90 -2.99 -10.57
C SER A 63 -1.68 -2.97 -9.25
N GLY A 64 -2.70 -3.83 -9.08
CA GLY A 64 -3.59 -3.81 -7.92
C GLY A 64 -4.50 -2.57 -7.86
N LEU A 65 -4.80 -1.97 -9.01
CA LEU A 65 -5.70 -0.83 -9.17
C LEU A 65 -7.02 -1.27 -9.81
N LEU A 66 -8.08 -0.50 -9.57
CA LEU A 66 -9.41 -0.79 -10.10
C LEU A 66 -9.76 0.18 -11.24
N LEU A 67 -10.31 -0.33 -12.35
CA LEU A 67 -10.80 0.50 -13.45
C LEU A 67 -12.25 0.96 -13.16
N LYS A 68 -12.56 2.23 -13.42
CA LYS A 68 -13.93 2.74 -13.47
C LYS A 68 -14.17 3.58 -14.72
N VAL A 69 -15.02 3.09 -15.59
CA VAL A 69 -15.49 3.86 -16.75
C VAL A 69 -16.49 4.91 -16.26
N SER A 70 -16.21 6.19 -16.49
CA SER A 70 -17.07 7.28 -16.00
C SER A 70 -18.06 7.76 -17.06
N THR A 71 -17.60 7.96 -18.29
CA THR A 71 -18.42 8.50 -19.38
C THR A 71 -17.77 8.19 -20.72
N SER A 72 -18.59 7.98 -21.75
CA SER A 72 -18.15 7.98 -23.15
C SER A 72 -18.44 9.34 -23.77
N ARG A 73 -17.48 9.88 -24.52
CA ARG A 73 -17.50 11.19 -25.17
C ARG A 73 -16.99 11.04 -26.58
N PHE A 74 -17.85 11.30 -27.56
CA PHE A 74 -17.44 11.28 -28.96
C PHE A 74 -16.20 12.14 -29.24
N SER A 75 -15.21 11.54 -29.89
CA SER A 75 -14.01 12.22 -30.38
C SER A 75 -13.70 11.79 -31.79
N SER A 76 -13.42 12.75 -32.67
CA SER A 76 -12.97 12.47 -34.03
C SER A 76 -11.51 12.02 -34.11
N LYS A 77 -10.76 12.10 -33.00
CA LYS A 77 -9.32 11.79 -32.95
C LYS A 77 -9.00 10.41 -32.39
N VAL A 78 -9.95 9.81 -31.65
CA VAL A 78 -9.74 8.56 -30.91
C VAL A 78 -10.84 7.59 -31.35
N PRO A 79 -10.52 6.33 -31.71
CA PRO A 79 -11.55 5.38 -32.10
C PRO A 79 -12.51 5.08 -30.96
N GLU A 80 -13.75 4.73 -31.29
CA GLU A 80 -14.77 4.35 -30.31
C GLU A 80 -14.25 3.23 -29.40
N GLY A 81 -14.59 3.33 -28.10
CA GLY A 81 -14.19 2.32 -27.11
C GLY A 81 -12.73 2.40 -26.65
N HIS A 82 -11.97 3.38 -27.13
CA HIS A 82 -10.62 3.66 -26.63
C HIS A 82 -10.65 4.76 -25.56
N ILE A 83 -9.67 4.71 -24.65
CA ILE A 83 -9.54 5.67 -23.56
C ILE A 83 -9.03 6.99 -24.11
N LEU A 84 -9.87 8.01 -23.98
CA LEU A 84 -9.57 9.39 -24.33
C LEU A 84 -8.77 10.09 -23.24
N ASP A 85 -9.12 9.83 -21.97
CA ASP A 85 -8.43 10.41 -20.82
C ASP A 85 -8.56 9.54 -19.57
N GLN A 86 -7.66 9.74 -18.61
CA GLN A 86 -7.64 9.05 -17.33
C GLN A 86 -7.45 10.03 -16.16
N ILE A 87 -8.11 9.73 -15.05
CA ILE A 87 -8.01 10.48 -13.81
C ILE A 87 -7.83 9.49 -12.65
N PRO A 88 -6.71 9.53 -11.91
CA PRO A 88 -5.57 10.45 -12.02
C PRO A 88 -4.70 10.24 -13.27
N PRO A 89 -3.86 11.23 -13.67
CA PRO A 89 -2.95 11.12 -14.80
C PRO A 89 -1.88 10.05 -14.55
N SER A 90 -1.27 9.56 -15.64
CA SER A 90 -0.19 8.58 -15.57
C SER A 90 0.97 9.08 -14.70
N GLY A 91 1.63 8.14 -14.00
CA GLY A 91 2.70 8.45 -13.05
C GLY A 91 2.23 8.93 -11.68
N SER A 92 0.93 9.24 -11.50
CA SER A 92 0.38 9.55 -10.17
C SER A 92 0.54 8.37 -9.23
N ARG A 93 0.77 8.62 -7.93
CA ARG A 93 0.85 7.55 -6.92
C ARG A 93 -0.50 7.33 -6.28
N LEU A 94 -1.01 6.11 -6.37
CA LEU A 94 -2.23 5.67 -5.72
C LEU A 94 -1.93 4.51 -4.79
N LYS A 95 -2.66 4.43 -3.67
CA LYS A 95 -2.67 3.22 -2.86
C LYS A 95 -3.28 2.06 -3.66
N ILE A 96 -2.82 0.84 -3.42
CA ILE A 96 -3.48 -0.37 -3.93
C ILE A 96 -4.98 -0.35 -3.57
N ASN A 97 -5.81 -0.96 -4.41
CA ASN A 97 -7.27 -0.99 -4.35
C ASN A 97 -7.95 0.37 -4.57
N ARG A 98 -7.22 1.37 -5.10
CA ARG A 98 -7.83 2.63 -5.54
C ARG A 98 -8.33 2.54 -6.97
N THR A 99 -9.32 3.37 -7.26
CA THR A 99 -10.00 3.41 -8.54
C THR A 99 -9.41 4.48 -9.44
N VAL A 100 -9.05 4.09 -10.66
CA VAL A 100 -8.69 4.99 -11.76
C VAL A 100 -9.91 5.15 -12.65
N ARG A 101 -10.32 6.41 -12.86
CA ARG A 101 -11.44 6.76 -13.72
C ARG A 101 -10.94 6.96 -15.14
N VAL A 102 -11.65 6.40 -16.11
CA VAL A 102 -11.34 6.59 -17.53
C VAL A 102 -12.54 7.17 -18.28
N LEU A 103 -12.23 8.00 -19.27
CA LEU A 103 -13.15 8.53 -20.25
C LEU A 103 -12.94 7.76 -21.55
N LEU A 104 -14.01 7.24 -22.13
CA LEU A 104 -13.96 6.54 -23.42
C LEU A 104 -14.37 7.49 -24.53
N SER A 105 -13.92 7.21 -25.75
CA SER A 105 -14.40 7.87 -26.97
C SER A 105 -15.63 7.22 -27.56
#